data_AF-A0A9R1GW98-F1
#
_entry.id   AF-A0A9R1GW98-F1
#
_cell.length_a   1.000
_cell.length_b   1.000
_cell.length_c   1.000
_cell.angle_alpha   90.00
_cell.angle_beta   90.00
_cell.angle_gamma   90.00
#
_symmetry.space_group_name_H-M   'P 1'
#
loop_
_entity.id
_entity.type
_entity.pdbx_description
1 polymer ?
#
loop_
_entity_poly.entity_id
_entity_poly.type
_entity_poly.pdbx_seq_one_letter_code
_entity_poly.pdbx_strand_id
1 'polypeptide(L)'
;MLENQSQAEVLWPRLVANKLFRKPSGSHAFVADFPAAAGAAEEEFDGCGSPDADAQRCVKRPRPQQRNKTLKYRLFASTWNVGGVAPPDDLDLSDWLDTRNGTYDIYVLGFQEVVPLRARNVLGADKNRIGMRWNELVRAALNRSSPSPSPGATGGGEKQKVHPVRDGAGGLQSRDFRCVVSKQMVGILLTVWVRGDLRRFVRRPSVSCVGCGVMGCLGNKGAVSVRFWLRDTSFCFVCCHLASGGREGDEAHRNADAAEILRRTSFPRRHCSSSSPSLATPHKILDHDRVILLGDLNYRISLPEAKTRLLVERHDWKTLLDNDQLRGEVSSEGGTFNGWNEGAITFSPTYKYHRNSDAYYGCAQLGSKGDKLKRRAPAWCDRVLWRGAGLRQTRYDRCESRLSDHRPVRAAFAVEVDAPWNLNSLRSFFLSERFDDRAKGPADGLFLLREDDHTAASARYAEDV
;
A
#
# COMPACT_ATOMS: atom_id res chain seq x y z
N MET A 1 -19.95 20.22 29.06
CA MET A 1 -18.79 20.01 28.16
C MET A 1 -17.46 19.78 28.89
N LEU A 2 -17.41 19.78 30.23
CA LEU A 2 -16.17 19.61 31.02
C LEU A 2 -15.98 18.20 31.63
N GLU A 3 -17.02 17.37 31.73
CA GLU A 3 -16.91 16.02 32.34
C GLU A 3 -16.26 14.95 31.43
N ASN A 4 -16.10 15.23 30.14
CA ASN A 4 -15.52 14.27 29.19
C ASN A 4 -13.99 14.34 29.07
N GLN A 5 -13.35 15.36 29.63
CA GLN A 5 -11.88 15.48 29.62
C GLN A 5 -11.23 14.72 30.79
N SER A 6 -11.86 14.71 31.98
CA SER A 6 -11.31 14.01 33.15
C SER A 6 -11.33 12.48 33.01
N GLN A 7 -12.35 11.90 32.35
CA GLN A 7 -12.39 10.45 32.09
C GLN A 7 -11.34 10.00 31.07
N ALA A 8 -10.99 10.86 30.10
CA ALA A 8 -9.98 10.55 29.09
C ALA A 8 -8.57 10.44 29.70
N GLU A 9 -8.23 11.28 30.69
CA GLU A 9 -6.93 11.25 31.37
C GLU A 9 -6.72 9.97 32.20
N VAL A 10 -7.78 9.42 32.81
CA VAL A 10 -7.69 8.21 33.65
C VAL A 10 -7.55 6.92 32.81
N LEU A 11 -7.98 6.93 31.55
CA LEU A 11 -7.90 5.78 30.65
C LEU A 11 -6.47 5.54 30.12
N TRP A 12 -5.70 6.59 29.84
CA TRP A 12 -4.38 6.44 29.19
C TRP A 12 -3.35 5.65 30.02
N PRO A 13 -3.17 5.88 31.33
CA PRO A 13 -2.21 5.11 32.13
C PRO A 13 -2.53 3.60 32.16
N ARG A 14 -3.82 3.24 32.31
CA ARG A 14 -4.28 1.83 32.26
C ARG A 14 -4.06 1.19 30.88
N LEU A 15 -4.28 1.95 29.81
CA LEU A 15 -4.08 1.48 28.43
C LEU A 15 -2.61 1.26 28.09
N VAL A 16 -1.74 2.17 28.54
CA VAL A 16 -0.29 2.03 28.37
C VAL A 16 0.22 0.84 29.18
N ALA A 17 -0.22 0.68 30.43
CA ALA A 17 0.11 -0.49 31.24
C ALA A 17 -0.26 -1.80 30.52
N ASN A 18 -1.52 -1.94 30.06
CA ASN A 18 -1.96 -3.14 29.33
C ASN A 18 -1.16 -3.44 28.06
N LYS A 19 -0.58 -2.42 27.41
CA LYS A 19 0.22 -2.56 26.19
C LYS A 19 1.70 -2.83 26.49
N LEU A 20 2.22 -2.33 27.61
CA LEU A 20 3.58 -2.61 28.11
C LEU A 20 3.69 -4.02 28.69
N PHE A 21 2.64 -4.53 29.34
CA PHE A 21 2.61 -5.88 29.94
C PHE A 21 2.28 -7.01 28.95
N ARG A 22 1.87 -6.70 27.71
CA ARG A 22 1.73 -7.68 26.62
C ARG A 22 2.94 -7.56 25.68
N LYS A 23 3.60 -8.68 25.36
CA LYS A 23 4.70 -8.73 24.37
C LYS A 23 4.33 -7.91 23.12
N PRO A 24 5.25 -7.17 22.49
CA PRO A 24 4.96 -6.34 21.33
C PRO A 24 4.72 -7.22 20.09
N SER A 25 3.57 -7.89 20.02
CA SER A 25 3.10 -8.53 18.80
C SER A 25 2.22 -7.52 18.07
N GLY A 26 2.84 -6.68 17.24
CA GLY A 26 2.11 -6.05 16.15
C GLY A 26 1.46 -7.18 15.34
N SER A 27 0.13 -7.16 15.21
CA SER A 27 -0.57 -8.19 14.43
C SER A 27 0.00 -8.20 13.01
N HIS A 28 0.53 -9.34 12.57
CA HIS A 28 1.02 -9.54 11.20
C HIS A 28 -0.11 -9.75 10.18
N ALA A 29 -1.36 -9.83 10.62
CA ALA A 29 -2.51 -9.98 9.72
C ALA A 29 -2.76 -8.69 8.92
N PHE A 30 -3.14 -8.82 7.66
CA PHE A 30 -3.49 -7.72 6.78
C PHE A 30 -4.62 -8.14 5.83
N VAL A 31 -5.31 -7.16 5.26
CA VAL A 31 -6.34 -7.40 4.24
C VAL A 31 -5.65 -7.49 2.88
N ALA A 32 -6.03 -8.47 2.07
CA ALA A 32 -5.57 -8.64 0.69
C ALA A 32 -6.70 -9.21 -0.15
N ASP A 33 -6.67 -8.99 -1.46
CA ASP A 33 -7.66 -9.55 -2.41
C ASP A 33 -7.44 -11.05 -2.68
N PHE A 34 -6.48 -11.66 -1.99
CA PHE A 34 -6.12 -13.06 -2.13
C PHE A 34 -5.88 -13.66 -0.75
N PRO A 35 -6.11 -14.97 -0.58
CA PRO A 35 -5.71 -15.65 0.64
C PRO A 35 -4.23 -15.37 0.91
N ALA A 36 -3.90 -14.88 2.11
CA ALA A 36 -2.55 -15.02 2.62
C ALA A 36 -2.29 -16.53 2.57
N ALA A 37 -1.33 -16.99 1.77
CA ALA A 37 -1.10 -18.42 1.54
C ALA A 37 -1.06 -19.15 2.89
N ALA A 38 -2.18 -19.75 3.27
CA ALA A 38 -2.27 -20.73 4.33
C ALA A 38 -1.54 -21.91 3.75
N GLY A 39 -0.38 -22.24 4.33
CA GLY A 39 0.48 -23.36 3.96
C GLY A 39 0.30 -23.82 2.53
N ALA A 40 1.05 -23.22 1.59
CA ALA A 40 1.41 -24.04 0.43
C ALA A 40 2.09 -25.26 1.05
N ALA A 41 1.41 -26.41 1.02
CA ALA A 41 2.03 -27.69 1.27
C ALA A 41 3.32 -27.65 0.45
N GLU A 42 4.43 -27.57 1.18
CA GLU A 42 5.74 -27.62 0.60
C GLU A 42 5.80 -29.04 0.06
N GLU A 43 5.59 -29.21 -1.26
CA GLU A 43 6.04 -30.43 -1.92
C GLU A 43 7.55 -30.43 -1.77
N GLU A 44 8.01 -31.04 -0.68
CA GLU A 44 9.34 -31.61 -0.56
C GLU A 44 9.50 -32.54 -1.76
N PHE A 45 10.22 -32.07 -2.77
CA PHE A 45 10.88 -32.98 -3.70
C PHE A 45 12.02 -33.63 -2.93
N ASP A 46 11.68 -34.64 -2.13
CA ASP A 46 12.61 -35.47 -1.38
C ASP A 46 13.21 -36.50 -2.35
N GLY A 47 14.11 -36.01 -3.20
CA GLY A 47 14.96 -36.84 -4.06
C GLY A 47 16.22 -37.24 -3.31
N CYS A 48 16.11 -37.87 -2.15
CA CYS A 48 17.24 -38.49 -1.47
C CYS A 48 17.58 -39.83 -2.16
N GLY A 49 18.30 -39.75 -3.27
CA GLY A 49 19.05 -40.88 -3.82
C GLY A 49 20.42 -40.95 -3.13
N SER A 50 20.71 -42.09 -2.51
CA SER A 50 21.94 -42.40 -1.77
C SER A 50 23.23 -41.99 -2.51
N PRO A 51 24.31 -41.62 -1.80
CA PRO A 51 25.58 -41.30 -2.43
C PRO A 51 26.34 -42.59 -2.76
N ASP A 52 26.23 -43.05 -4.00
CA ASP A 52 27.19 -44.02 -4.53
C ASP A 52 28.50 -43.31 -4.91
N ALA A 53 29.59 -43.95 -4.49
CA ALA A 53 30.95 -43.51 -4.64
C ALA A 53 31.38 -43.52 -6.11
N ASP A 54 31.58 -42.35 -6.71
CA ASP A 54 32.62 -42.16 -7.72
C ASP A 54 32.81 -40.65 -8.04
N ALA A 55 33.66 -40.00 -7.26
CA ALA A 55 34.10 -38.64 -7.53
C ALA A 55 35.45 -38.66 -8.26
N GLN A 56 35.45 -39.09 -9.52
CA GLN A 56 36.55 -38.81 -10.44
C GLN A 56 36.10 -37.89 -11.59
N ARG A 57 36.68 -36.68 -11.55
CA ARG A 57 37.00 -35.82 -12.69
C ARG A 57 35.80 -35.28 -13.48
N CYS A 58 35.16 -34.24 -12.96
CA CYS A 58 34.44 -33.28 -13.81
C CYS A 58 35.09 -31.89 -13.71
N VAL A 59 35.72 -31.49 -14.81
CA VAL A 59 36.31 -30.17 -15.03
C VAL A 59 35.23 -29.11 -14.79
N LYS A 60 35.46 -28.21 -13.83
CA LYS A 60 34.62 -27.04 -13.57
C LYS A 60 34.63 -26.13 -14.81
N ARG A 61 33.68 -26.32 -15.72
CA ARG A 61 33.34 -25.30 -16.72
C ARG A 61 32.83 -24.06 -15.96
N PRO A 62 33.37 -22.86 -16.18
CA PRO A 62 32.83 -21.66 -15.57
C PRO A 62 31.37 -21.51 -16.01
N ARG A 63 30.45 -21.44 -15.05
CA ARG A 63 29.05 -21.10 -15.33
C ARG A 63 29.05 -19.74 -16.01
N PRO A 64 28.41 -19.58 -17.19
CA PRO A 64 28.29 -18.26 -17.80
C PRO A 64 27.61 -17.32 -16.80
N GLN A 65 28.20 -16.15 -16.57
CA GLN A 65 27.63 -15.10 -15.71
C GLN A 65 26.21 -14.81 -16.19
N GLN A 66 25.27 -15.21 -15.36
CA GLN A 66 23.85 -15.21 -15.62
C GLN A 66 23.39 -13.75 -15.59
N ARG A 67 23.28 -13.10 -16.75
CA ARG A 67 22.96 -11.66 -16.83
C ARG A 67 21.47 -11.48 -16.55
N ASN A 68 21.14 -10.96 -15.35
CA ASN A 68 19.76 -10.66 -14.96
C ASN A 68 19.11 -9.66 -15.93
N LYS A 69 17.84 -9.87 -16.26
CA LYS A 69 17.06 -8.93 -17.06
C LYS A 69 16.44 -7.90 -16.13
N THR A 70 16.74 -6.63 -16.35
CA THR A 70 16.08 -5.53 -15.64
C THR A 70 14.82 -5.10 -16.39
N LEU A 71 13.67 -5.23 -15.74
CA LEU A 71 12.37 -4.77 -16.23
C LEU A 71 12.08 -3.36 -15.71
N LYS A 72 11.27 -2.58 -16.42
CA LYS A 72 10.90 -1.23 -16.01
C LYS A 72 9.40 -1.17 -15.72
N TYR A 73 9.05 -0.63 -14.56
CA TYR A 73 7.67 -0.41 -14.11
C TYR A 73 7.47 1.04 -13.68
N ARG A 74 6.22 1.46 -13.58
CA ARG A 74 5.80 2.76 -13.07
C ARG A 74 5.11 2.59 -11.72
N LEU A 75 5.62 3.24 -10.68
CA LEU A 75 5.05 3.22 -9.34
C LEU A 75 4.46 4.57 -8.99
N PHE A 76 3.24 4.58 -8.47
CA PHE A 76 2.58 5.74 -7.89
C PHE A 76 2.60 5.63 -6.36
N ALA A 77 3.11 6.63 -5.67
CA ALA A 77 3.10 6.72 -4.22
C ALA A 77 2.38 8.00 -3.80
N SER A 78 1.43 7.90 -2.87
CA SER A 78 0.72 9.07 -2.35
C SER A 78 0.45 8.97 -0.87
N THR A 79 0.45 10.14 -0.21
CA THR A 79 0.08 10.28 1.19
C THR A 79 -1.04 11.30 1.35
N TRP A 80 -1.97 11.03 2.27
CA TRP A 80 -3.04 11.96 2.61
C TRP A 80 -3.47 11.85 4.09
N ASN A 81 -3.23 12.91 4.87
CA ASN A 81 -3.89 13.06 6.16
C ASN A 81 -5.35 13.50 5.93
N VAL A 82 -6.31 12.63 6.26
CA VAL A 82 -7.75 12.87 6.01
C VAL A 82 -8.47 13.53 7.19
N GLY A 83 -7.73 13.94 8.23
CA GLY A 83 -8.23 14.80 9.31
C GLY A 83 -9.39 14.21 10.12
N GLY A 84 -9.46 12.89 10.26
CA GLY A 84 -10.55 12.19 10.94
C GLY A 84 -11.86 12.18 10.16
N VAL A 85 -11.86 12.57 8.88
CA VAL A 85 -13.06 12.63 8.04
C VAL A 85 -13.29 11.26 7.39
N ALA A 86 -14.48 10.70 7.61
CA ALA A 86 -14.90 9.51 6.88
C ALA A 86 -15.15 9.88 5.41
N PRO A 87 -14.75 9.04 4.44
CA PRO A 87 -14.94 9.36 3.03
C PRO A 87 -16.44 9.37 2.68
N PRO A 88 -16.93 10.41 1.97
CA PRO A 88 -18.26 10.39 1.37
C PRO A 88 -18.43 9.24 0.38
N ASP A 89 -19.66 8.78 0.18
CA ASP A 89 -19.94 7.65 -0.71
C ASP A 89 -19.71 7.96 -2.18
N ASP A 90 -19.86 9.22 -2.57
CA ASP A 90 -19.68 9.77 -3.91
C ASP A 90 -18.28 10.37 -4.14
N LEU A 91 -17.34 10.18 -3.20
CA LEU A 91 -16.00 10.74 -3.29
C LEU A 91 -15.26 10.22 -4.53
N ASP A 92 -15.02 11.12 -5.49
CA ASP A 92 -14.23 10.80 -6.69
C ASP A 92 -12.72 10.85 -6.39
N LEU A 93 -12.07 9.69 -6.44
CA LEU A 93 -10.61 9.57 -6.27
C LEU A 93 -9.85 9.64 -7.61
N SER A 94 -10.54 9.82 -8.75
CA SER A 94 -9.94 9.69 -10.08
C SER A 94 -8.82 10.68 -10.34
N ASP A 95 -8.98 11.94 -9.91
CA ASP A 95 -7.94 12.98 -10.02
C ASP A 95 -6.76 12.69 -9.08
N TRP A 96 -7.04 12.36 -7.83
CA TRP A 96 -6.01 12.06 -6.84
C TRP A 96 -5.13 10.90 -7.28
N LEU A 97 -5.73 9.79 -7.72
CA LEU A 97 -5.04 8.59 -8.17
C LEU A 97 -4.53 8.68 -9.62
N ASP A 98 -4.69 9.84 -10.28
CA ASP A 98 -4.31 10.08 -11.67
C ASP A 98 -4.78 8.95 -12.61
N THR A 99 -6.01 8.49 -12.41
CA THR A 99 -6.55 7.33 -13.17
C THR A 99 -6.82 7.68 -14.63
N ARG A 100 -7.03 8.95 -14.97
CA ARG A 100 -7.33 9.33 -16.35
C ARG A 100 -6.08 9.34 -17.23
N ASN A 101 -4.97 9.85 -16.72
CA ASN A 101 -3.76 10.09 -17.51
C ASN A 101 -2.59 9.17 -17.10
N GLY A 102 -2.59 8.66 -15.88
CA GLY A 102 -1.58 7.77 -15.35
C GLY A 102 -1.69 6.35 -15.89
N THR A 103 -0.56 5.81 -16.36
CA THR A 103 -0.38 4.37 -16.53
C THR A 103 0.64 3.90 -15.50
N TYR A 104 0.15 3.33 -14.40
CA TYR A 104 0.97 2.84 -13.30
C TYR A 104 0.82 1.33 -13.17
N ASP A 105 1.85 0.67 -12.66
CA ASP A 105 1.88 -0.77 -12.42
C ASP A 105 1.64 -1.09 -10.94
N ILE A 106 2.04 -0.17 -10.06
CA ILE A 106 1.99 -0.29 -8.60
C ILE A 106 1.46 1.02 -8.02
N TYR A 107 0.48 0.93 -7.12
CA TYR A 107 0.00 2.04 -6.31
C TYR A 107 0.29 1.79 -4.84
N VAL A 108 0.84 2.79 -4.16
CA VAL A 108 1.14 2.79 -2.73
C VAL A 108 0.47 4.00 -2.11
N LEU A 109 -0.56 3.76 -1.29
CA LEU A 109 -1.39 4.82 -0.74
C LEU A 109 -1.32 4.78 0.78
N GLY A 110 -0.74 5.84 1.36
CA GLY A 110 -0.71 6.07 2.79
C GLY A 110 -1.77 7.09 3.21
N PHE A 111 -2.44 6.81 4.32
CA PHE A 111 -3.39 7.71 4.94
C PHE A 111 -3.06 7.91 6.40
N GLN A 112 -3.34 9.10 6.90
CA GLN A 112 -3.25 9.45 8.31
C GLN A 112 -4.59 10.02 8.78
N GLU A 113 -4.87 9.87 10.07
CA GLU A 113 -6.14 10.23 10.69
C GLU A 113 -7.37 9.64 9.97
N VAL A 114 -7.29 8.40 9.49
CA VAL A 114 -8.46 7.73 8.84
C VAL A 114 -9.64 7.51 9.79
N VAL A 115 -9.43 7.62 11.10
CA VAL A 115 -10.49 7.56 12.10
C VAL A 115 -10.41 8.79 13.02
N PRO A 116 -11.55 9.36 13.45
CA PRO A 116 -11.54 10.36 14.51
C PRO A 116 -10.87 9.79 15.75
N LEU A 117 -9.94 10.52 16.37
CA LEU A 117 -9.26 10.09 17.60
C LEU A 117 -10.19 10.24 18.83
N ARG A 118 -11.27 9.46 18.88
CA ARG A 118 -12.11 9.27 20.07
C ARG A 118 -11.63 8.01 20.81
N ALA A 119 -11.68 7.98 22.15
CA ALA A 119 -11.24 6.83 22.95
C ALA A 119 -11.86 5.49 22.46
N ARG A 120 -13.15 5.51 22.12
CA ARG A 120 -13.85 4.36 21.52
C ARG A 120 -13.28 3.88 20.19
N ASN A 121 -12.67 4.75 19.37
CA ASN A 121 -12.08 4.38 18.08
C ASN A 121 -10.66 3.80 18.26
N VAL A 122 -9.99 4.14 19.36
CA VAL A 122 -8.71 3.51 19.77
C VAL A 122 -8.97 2.13 20.40
N LEU A 123 -10.12 1.94 21.06
CA LEU A 123 -10.44 0.75 21.88
C LEU A 123 -11.48 -0.22 21.29
N GLY A 124 -12.40 0.24 20.44
CA GLY A 124 -13.60 -0.49 20.02
C GLY A 124 -13.42 -1.48 18.88
N ALA A 125 -14.48 -2.23 18.59
CA ALA A 125 -14.52 -3.34 17.62
C ALA A 125 -14.62 -2.87 16.14
N ASP A 126 -15.03 -1.64 15.86
CA ASP A 126 -15.22 -1.10 14.50
C ASP A 126 -13.94 -0.57 13.83
N LYS A 127 -12.76 -1.10 14.19
CA LYS A 127 -11.45 -0.62 13.72
C LYS A 127 -11.29 -0.66 12.20
N ASN A 128 -11.97 -1.59 11.52
CA ASN A 128 -11.71 -1.87 10.10
C ASN A 128 -12.74 -1.26 9.13
N ARG A 129 -13.92 -0.82 9.58
CA ARG A 129 -15.00 -0.39 8.66
C ARG A 129 -14.59 0.80 7.79
N ILE A 130 -13.95 1.81 8.39
CA ILE A 130 -13.54 3.01 7.65
C ILE A 130 -12.38 2.70 6.70
N GLY A 131 -11.38 1.92 7.13
CA GLY A 131 -10.30 1.47 6.25
C GLY A 131 -10.79 0.61 5.08
N MET A 132 -11.78 -0.26 5.32
CA MET A 132 -12.44 -1.02 4.26
C MET A 132 -13.15 -0.11 3.26
N ARG A 133 -13.85 0.93 3.74
CA ARG A 133 -14.51 1.91 2.87
C ARG A 133 -13.52 2.64 1.96
N TRP A 134 -12.38 3.08 2.51
CA TRP A 134 -11.30 3.65 1.69
C TRP A 134 -10.80 2.67 0.62
N ASN A 135 -10.60 1.40 0.97
CA ASN A 135 -10.18 0.38 0.00
C ASN A 135 -11.23 0.11 -1.09
N GLU A 136 -12.52 0.15 -0.75
CA GLU A 136 -13.60 0.03 -1.73
C GLU A 136 -13.58 1.16 -2.75
N LEU A 137 -13.46 2.41 -2.28
CA LEU A 137 -13.38 3.59 -3.14
C LEU A 137 -12.13 3.56 -4.02
N VAL A 138 -10.98 3.17 -3.46
CA VAL A 138 -9.74 2.99 -4.24
C VAL A 138 -9.91 1.92 -5.30
N ARG A 139 -10.47 0.75 -4.95
CA ARG A 139 -10.72 -0.34 -5.91
C ARG A 139 -11.64 0.13 -7.03
N ALA A 140 -12.73 0.80 -6.69
CA ALA A 140 -13.69 1.33 -7.65
C ALA A 140 -13.05 2.36 -8.60
N ALA A 141 -12.18 3.24 -8.08
CA ALA A 141 -11.49 4.24 -8.88
C ALA A 141 -10.43 3.61 -9.81
N LEU A 142 -9.57 2.71 -9.31
CA LEU A 142 -8.50 2.09 -10.09
C LEU A 142 -9.03 1.17 -11.21
N ASN A 143 -10.17 0.51 -10.97
CA ASN A 143 -10.75 -0.47 -11.90
C ASN A 143 -11.96 0.07 -12.68
N ARG A 144 -12.17 1.39 -12.67
CA ARG A 144 -13.23 2.01 -13.47
C ARG A 144 -12.91 1.82 -14.96
N SER A 145 -13.83 1.21 -15.69
CA SER A 145 -13.78 1.21 -17.16
C SER A 145 -13.99 2.64 -17.64
N SER A 146 -13.13 3.15 -18.51
CA SER A 146 -13.35 4.46 -19.13
C SER A 146 -14.73 4.45 -19.81
N PRO A 147 -15.56 5.50 -19.63
CA PRO A 147 -16.83 5.57 -20.32
C PRO A 147 -16.56 5.48 -21.82
N SER A 148 -17.16 4.49 -22.47
CA SER A 148 -17.31 4.55 -23.92
C SER A 148 -18.07 5.85 -24.23
N PRO A 149 -17.66 6.65 -25.23
CA PRO A 149 -18.54 7.68 -25.74
C PRO A 149 -19.79 6.97 -26.27
N SER A 150 -20.91 7.11 -25.56
CA SER A 150 -22.20 6.65 -26.05
C SER A 150 -22.54 7.45 -27.32
N PRO A 151 -22.78 6.81 -28.47
CA PRO A 151 -23.35 7.49 -29.61
C PRO A 151 -24.83 7.73 -29.29
N GLY A 152 -25.20 8.97 -28.98
CA GLY A 152 -26.57 9.22 -28.50
C GLY A 152 -26.97 10.68 -28.34
N ALA A 153 -26.79 11.48 -29.39
CA ALA A 153 -27.67 12.62 -29.64
C ALA A 153 -27.90 12.72 -31.16
N THR A 154 -28.70 11.78 -31.68
CA THR A 154 -29.24 11.85 -33.03
C THR A 154 -30.42 12.81 -33.06
N GLY A 155 -30.20 13.98 -33.65
CA GLY A 155 -31.23 14.73 -34.36
C GLY A 155 -30.92 14.69 -35.86
N GLY A 156 -31.79 14.00 -36.62
CA GLY A 156 -32.06 14.26 -38.05
C GLY A 156 -31.08 13.72 -39.11
N GLY A 157 -31.61 12.89 -40.01
CA GLY A 157 -31.32 13.02 -41.45
C GLY A 157 -30.40 11.99 -42.13
N GLU A 158 -31.04 11.16 -42.97
CA GLU A 158 -30.53 10.51 -44.19
C GLU A 158 -29.71 9.21 -44.14
N LYS A 159 -30.17 8.28 -44.99
CA LYS A 159 -29.67 6.93 -45.21
C LYS A 159 -28.53 6.96 -46.22
N GLN A 160 -27.37 6.43 -45.87
CA GLN A 160 -26.39 5.98 -46.86
C GLN A 160 -25.78 4.63 -46.43
N LYS A 161 -25.95 3.62 -47.30
CA LYS A 161 -25.36 2.28 -47.16
C LYS A 161 -23.86 2.36 -47.39
N VAL A 162 -23.05 1.89 -46.43
CA VAL A 162 -21.62 1.60 -46.62
C VAL A 162 -21.29 0.24 -46.00
N HIS A 163 -20.52 -0.56 -46.74
CA HIS A 163 -20.11 -1.94 -46.44
C HIS A 163 -19.20 -2.04 -45.20
N PRO A 164 -19.14 -3.21 -44.51
CA PRO A 164 -18.30 -3.36 -43.34
C PRO A 164 -16.85 -3.59 -43.76
N VAL A 165 -15.99 -2.62 -43.48
CA VAL A 165 -14.54 -2.85 -43.42
C VAL A 165 -14.23 -3.42 -42.04
N ARG A 166 -13.67 -4.63 -42.03
CA ARG A 166 -13.01 -5.22 -40.86
C ARG A 166 -11.82 -4.33 -40.52
N ASP A 167 -11.83 -3.68 -39.37
CA ASP A 167 -10.60 -3.19 -38.75
C ASP A 167 -10.63 -3.37 -37.22
N GLY A 168 -9.67 -4.18 -36.78
CA GLY A 168 -8.99 -4.12 -35.48
C GLY A 168 -9.81 -3.91 -34.22
N ALA A 169 -10.14 -5.01 -33.55
CA ALA A 169 -10.46 -5.00 -32.12
C ALA A 169 -9.27 -4.47 -31.29
N GLY A 170 -9.17 -3.15 -31.15
CA GLY A 170 -8.41 -2.50 -30.08
C GLY A 170 -9.18 -2.65 -28.78
N GLY A 171 -9.12 -3.84 -28.19
CA GLY A 171 -9.78 -4.14 -26.92
C GLY A 171 -9.39 -3.12 -25.86
N LEU A 172 -10.40 -2.44 -25.29
CA LEU A 172 -10.27 -1.57 -24.14
C LEU A 172 -9.61 -2.39 -23.02
N GLN A 173 -8.33 -2.16 -22.74
CA GLN A 173 -7.62 -2.93 -21.70
C GLN A 173 -8.32 -2.65 -20.37
N SER A 174 -9.10 -3.62 -19.90
CA SER A 174 -9.70 -3.62 -18.58
C SER A 174 -8.58 -3.43 -17.56
N ARG A 175 -8.62 -2.32 -16.83
CA ARG A 175 -7.68 -2.05 -15.74
C ARG A 175 -8.04 -2.96 -14.59
N ASP A 176 -7.26 -4.00 -14.39
CA ASP A 176 -7.39 -4.92 -13.27
C ASP A 176 -6.28 -4.64 -12.24
N PHE A 177 -6.60 -3.94 -11.16
CA PHE A 177 -5.74 -3.74 -10.00
C PHE A 177 -6.25 -4.53 -8.81
N ARG A 178 -5.30 -5.09 -8.06
CA ARG A 178 -5.56 -5.97 -6.92
C ARG A 178 -4.81 -5.50 -5.69
N CYS A 179 -5.49 -5.49 -4.55
CA CYS A 179 -4.88 -5.14 -3.26
C CYS A 179 -3.95 -6.28 -2.81
N VAL A 180 -2.65 -6.01 -2.75
CA VAL A 180 -1.64 -6.94 -2.24
C VAL A 180 -1.63 -6.92 -0.71
N VAL A 181 -1.66 -5.72 -0.13
CA VAL A 181 -1.64 -5.52 1.31
C VAL A 181 -2.41 -4.25 1.65
N SER A 182 -3.33 -4.33 2.59
CA SER A 182 -3.93 -3.20 3.29
C SER A 182 -3.81 -3.42 4.79
N LYS A 183 -3.14 -2.50 5.49
CA LYS A 183 -2.92 -2.57 6.93
C LYS A 183 -3.20 -1.24 7.61
N GLN A 184 -4.02 -1.29 8.65
CA GLN A 184 -4.34 -0.14 9.49
C GLN A 184 -3.76 -0.33 10.91
N MET A 185 -3.19 0.75 11.45
CA MET A 185 -2.84 0.91 12.86
C MET A 185 -3.49 2.19 13.38
N VAL A 186 -4.57 2.05 14.16
CA VAL A 186 -5.36 3.18 14.70
C VAL A 186 -5.76 4.14 13.57
N GLY A 187 -5.09 5.29 13.42
CA GLY A 187 -5.37 6.30 12.40
C GLY A 187 -4.46 6.25 11.18
N ILE A 188 -3.51 5.31 11.11
CA ILE A 188 -2.58 5.18 9.99
C ILE A 188 -3.01 3.98 9.14
N LEU A 189 -3.18 4.16 7.84
CA LEU A 189 -3.52 3.11 6.88
C LEU A 189 -2.51 3.12 5.74
N LEU A 190 -1.94 1.97 5.41
CA LEU A 190 -1.13 1.77 4.21
C LEU A 190 -1.75 0.67 3.37
N THR A 191 -2.05 0.99 2.11
CA THR A 191 -2.62 0.05 1.14
C THR A 191 -1.79 0.04 -0.15
N VAL A 192 -1.49 -1.16 -0.65
CA VAL A 192 -0.64 -1.38 -1.83
C VAL A 192 -1.39 -2.20 -2.86
N TRP A 193 -1.46 -1.69 -4.08
CA TRP A 193 -2.17 -2.28 -5.20
C TRP A 193 -1.22 -2.52 -6.35
N VAL A 194 -1.41 -3.62 -7.07
CA VAL A 194 -0.62 -3.95 -8.25
C VAL A 194 -1.54 -4.31 -9.40
N ARG A 195 -1.07 -4.08 -10.63
CA ARG A 195 -1.75 -4.57 -11.83
C ARG A 195 -1.86 -6.10 -11.78
N GLY A 196 -3.00 -6.63 -12.24
CA GLY A 196 -3.42 -8.01 -12.02
C GLY A 196 -2.46 -9.05 -12.63
N ASP A 197 -1.85 -8.74 -13.77
CA ASP A 197 -0.82 -9.56 -14.42
C ASP A 197 0.47 -9.66 -13.59
N LEU A 198 0.78 -8.65 -12.76
CA LEU A 198 1.96 -8.63 -11.90
C LEU A 198 1.78 -9.44 -10.61
N ARG A 199 0.55 -9.72 -10.21
CA ARG A 199 0.23 -10.43 -8.96
C ARG A 199 1.01 -11.74 -8.79
N ARG A 200 1.16 -12.52 -9.86
CA ARG A 200 1.87 -13.81 -9.84
C ARG A 200 3.36 -13.69 -9.49
N PHE A 201 3.93 -12.50 -9.66
CA PHE A 201 5.33 -12.21 -9.36
C PHE A 201 5.53 -11.57 -7.98
N VAL A 202 4.44 -11.23 -7.29
CA VAL A 202 4.49 -10.71 -5.92
C VAL A 202 4.65 -11.88 -4.95
N ARG A 203 5.73 -11.85 -4.16
CA ARG A 203 6.08 -12.90 -3.20
C ARG A 203 6.28 -12.30 -1.81
N ARG A 204 5.98 -13.11 -0.79
CA ARG A 204 6.32 -12.83 0.61
C ARG A 204 5.85 -11.44 1.10
N PRO A 205 4.56 -11.05 0.94
CA PRO A 205 4.05 -9.86 1.60
C PRO A 205 4.17 -9.99 3.13
N SER A 206 4.56 -8.92 3.82
CA SER A 206 4.60 -8.86 5.28
C SER A 206 4.42 -7.43 5.76
N VAL A 207 3.92 -7.29 6.98
CA VAL A 207 3.63 -6.00 7.60
C VAL A 207 4.25 -5.89 8.98
N SER A 208 4.58 -4.66 9.36
CA SER A 208 5.07 -4.28 10.68
C SER A 208 4.41 -2.96 11.09
N CYS A 209 4.04 -2.82 12.36
CA CYS A 209 3.43 -1.60 12.88
C CYS A 209 4.18 -1.13 14.12
N VAL A 210 4.63 0.11 14.11
CA VAL A 210 5.36 0.73 15.23
C VAL A 210 4.55 1.92 15.70
N GLY A 211 4.06 1.89 16.94
CA GLY A 211 3.41 3.04 17.56
C GLY A 211 4.43 3.90 18.30
N CYS A 212 4.40 5.21 18.06
CA CYS A 212 5.22 6.23 18.71
C CYS A 212 4.37 7.29 19.45
N GLY A 213 3.07 7.07 19.55
CA GLY A 213 2.13 7.99 20.21
C GLY A 213 2.31 8.04 21.74
N VAL A 214 1.22 8.26 22.48
CA VAL A 214 1.27 8.41 23.96
C VAL A 214 2.17 7.35 24.61
N MET A 215 3.15 7.82 25.40
CA MET A 215 4.22 7.04 26.05
C MET A 215 5.06 6.15 25.10
N GLY A 216 5.25 6.56 23.84
CA GLY A 216 6.07 5.85 22.85
C GLY A 216 5.50 4.50 22.37
N CYS A 217 4.23 4.23 22.68
CA CYS A 217 3.63 2.91 22.49
C CYS A 217 2.24 2.93 21.81
N LEU A 218 1.51 4.05 21.87
CA LEU A 218 0.19 4.13 21.23
C LEU A 218 0.28 4.37 19.72
N GLY A 219 -0.72 3.88 18.98
CA GLY A 219 -0.69 3.83 17.51
C GLY A 219 -1.24 5.08 16.80
N ASN A 220 -1.60 6.14 17.53
CA ASN A 220 -2.07 7.39 16.92
C ASN A 220 -0.96 8.18 16.23
N LYS A 221 0.30 7.91 16.58
CA LYS A 221 1.52 8.31 15.89
C LYS A 221 2.39 7.07 15.69
N GLY A 222 3.31 7.10 14.74
CA GLY A 222 4.18 5.98 14.40
C GLY A 222 4.11 5.64 12.91
N ALA A 223 4.19 4.36 12.57
CA ALA A 223 4.15 3.90 11.19
C ALA A 223 3.49 2.54 10.97
N VAL A 224 2.98 2.37 9.75
CA VAL A 224 2.66 1.07 9.15
C VAL A 224 3.66 0.83 8.01
N SER A 225 4.36 -0.30 8.07
CA SER A 225 5.37 -0.70 7.09
C SER A 225 4.94 -1.98 6.38
N VAL A 226 5.08 -2.01 5.06
CA VAL A 226 4.76 -3.16 4.20
C VAL A 226 6.00 -3.53 3.41
N ARG A 227 6.35 -4.82 3.37
CA ARG A 227 7.35 -5.34 2.44
C ARG A 227 6.81 -6.46 1.58
N PHE A 228 7.34 -6.57 0.37
CA PHE A 228 7.16 -7.73 -0.50
C PHE A 228 8.29 -7.78 -1.53
N TRP A 229 8.36 -8.89 -2.24
CA TRP A 229 9.21 -9.05 -3.41
C TRP A 229 8.36 -8.94 -4.66
N LEU A 230 8.81 -8.17 -5.64
CA LEU A 230 8.31 -8.25 -7.00
C LEU A 230 9.42 -8.85 -7.85
N ARG A 231 9.23 -10.09 -8.30
CA ARG A 231 10.32 -10.88 -8.90
C ARG A 231 11.51 -10.92 -7.93
N ASP A 232 12.72 -10.59 -8.37
CA ASP A 232 13.95 -10.67 -7.58
C ASP A 232 14.36 -9.32 -6.97
N THR A 233 13.43 -8.35 -6.91
CA THR A 233 13.64 -7.07 -6.22
C THR A 233 12.72 -6.95 -5.01
N SER A 234 13.30 -6.60 -3.87
CA SER A 234 12.60 -6.38 -2.61
C SER A 234 12.17 -4.91 -2.45
N PHE A 235 10.94 -4.72 -1.99
CA PHE A 235 10.35 -3.41 -1.72
C PHE A 235 9.96 -3.28 -0.26
N CYS A 236 10.14 -2.09 0.30
CA CYS A 236 9.63 -1.68 1.60
C CYS A 236 8.94 -0.31 1.50
N PHE A 237 7.67 -0.24 1.89
CA PHE A 237 6.86 0.97 1.92
C PHE A 237 6.52 1.30 3.37
N VAL A 238 6.76 2.54 3.78
CA VAL A 238 6.55 2.99 5.16
C VAL A 238 5.63 4.19 5.15
N CYS A 239 4.45 4.07 5.75
CA CYS A 239 3.51 5.16 5.95
C CYS A 239 3.62 5.69 7.39
N CYS A 240 4.11 6.90 7.56
CA CYS A 240 4.34 7.54 8.84
C CYS A 240 3.25 8.55 9.22
N HIS A 241 3.06 8.73 10.52
CA HIS A 241 2.41 9.88 11.12
C HIS A 241 3.22 10.28 12.36
N LEU A 242 4.11 11.25 12.21
CA LEU A 242 5.08 11.63 13.26
C LEU A 242 4.51 12.68 14.22
N ALA A 243 5.20 12.90 15.34
CA ALA A 243 4.87 13.89 16.35
C ALA A 243 4.51 15.26 15.75
N SER A 244 3.30 15.72 16.05
CA SER A 244 2.83 17.06 15.69
C SER A 244 3.41 18.09 16.66
N GLY A 245 3.51 19.33 16.23
CA GLY A 245 4.00 20.41 17.08
C GLY A 245 4.48 21.57 16.21
N GLY A 246 4.58 22.76 16.79
CA GLY A 246 5.07 23.94 16.08
C GLY A 246 5.83 24.89 16.99
N ARG A 247 6.17 24.45 18.20
CA ARG A 247 7.09 25.14 19.09
C ARG A 247 8.51 24.79 18.68
N GLU A 248 9.43 25.68 18.98
CA GLU A 248 10.86 25.44 18.83
C GLU A 248 11.27 24.16 19.58
N GLY A 249 12.06 23.31 18.93
CA GLY A 249 12.48 22.01 19.47
C GLY A 249 11.48 20.87 19.28
N ASP A 250 10.25 21.11 18.80
CA ASP A 250 9.29 20.03 18.53
C ASP A 250 9.80 19.07 17.43
N GLU A 251 10.74 19.49 16.57
CA GLU A 251 11.41 18.64 15.57
C GLU A 251 12.19 17.47 16.18
N ALA A 252 12.74 17.63 17.39
CA ALA A 252 13.44 16.55 18.06
C ALA A 252 12.52 15.34 18.35
N HIS A 253 11.24 15.59 18.63
CA HIS A 253 10.25 14.52 18.81
C HIS A 253 9.95 13.79 17.49
N ARG A 254 9.92 14.51 16.36
CA ARG A 254 9.75 13.89 15.03
C ARG A 254 10.96 13.04 14.65
N ASN A 255 12.16 13.54 14.92
CA ASN A 255 13.41 12.82 14.73
C ASN A 255 13.42 11.54 15.58
N ALA A 256 13.03 11.63 16.86
CA ALA A 256 12.92 10.48 17.76
C ALA A 256 11.90 9.44 17.26
N ASP A 257 10.70 9.88 16.83
CA ASP A 257 9.70 8.99 16.23
C ASP A 257 10.25 8.26 15.00
N ALA A 258 10.89 8.99 14.08
CA ALA A 258 11.46 8.44 12.86
C ALA A 258 12.60 7.44 13.15
N ALA A 259 13.52 7.78 14.04
CA ALA A 259 14.59 6.88 14.49
C ALA A 259 14.02 5.60 15.12
N GLU A 260 12.98 5.73 15.94
CA GLU A 260 12.32 4.60 16.59
C GLU A 260 11.60 3.69 15.58
N ILE A 261 10.93 4.27 14.57
CA ILE A 261 10.31 3.52 13.47
C ILE A 261 11.37 2.73 12.69
N LEU A 262 12.49 3.37 12.33
CA LEU A 262 13.59 2.72 11.61
C LEU A 262 14.20 1.57 12.42
N ARG A 263 14.38 1.78 13.72
CA ARG A 263 14.97 0.79 14.64
C ARG A 263 14.04 -0.39 14.91
N ARG A 264 12.76 -0.15 15.20
CA ARG A 264 11.79 -1.19 15.62
C ARG A 264 11.12 -1.93 14.50
N THR A 265 10.95 -1.30 13.33
CA THR A 265 10.35 -2.00 12.19
C THR A 265 11.18 -3.22 11.87
N SER A 266 10.51 -4.37 11.83
CA SER A 266 11.12 -5.66 11.53
C SER A 266 10.12 -6.56 10.83
N PHE A 267 10.62 -7.41 9.95
CA PHE A 267 9.86 -8.42 9.23
C PHE A 267 10.38 -9.82 9.55
N PRO A 268 9.55 -10.88 9.48
CA PRO A 268 10.00 -12.23 9.81
C PRO A 268 11.22 -12.66 9.00
N ARG A 269 12.27 -13.10 9.69
CA ARG A 269 13.39 -13.85 9.09
C ARG A 269 12.91 -15.27 8.85
N ARG A 270 13.14 -15.82 7.66
CA ARG A 270 13.14 -17.27 7.50
C ARG A 270 14.52 -17.76 7.90
N HIS A 271 14.59 -18.71 8.84
CA HIS A 271 15.81 -19.44 9.11
C HIS A 271 16.14 -20.26 7.86
N CYS A 272 17.21 -19.90 7.15
CA CYS A 272 17.80 -20.79 6.16
C CYS A 272 18.82 -21.63 6.91
N SER A 273 18.60 -22.94 6.99
CA SER A 273 19.56 -23.90 7.55
C SER A 273 20.84 -24.04 6.72
N SER A 274 20.94 -23.34 5.58
CA SER A 274 22.13 -23.32 4.72
C SER A 274 23.01 -22.10 4.99
N SER A 275 24.29 -22.34 5.22
CA SER A 275 25.39 -21.41 5.48
C SER A 275 25.76 -20.45 4.33
N SER A 276 24.79 -19.99 3.53
CA SER A 276 25.01 -19.01 2.44
C SER A 276 24.43 -17.63 2.79
N PRO A 277 25.27 -16.61 3.06
CA PRO A 277 24.84 -15.24 3.40
C PRO A 277 24.10 -14.51 2.27
N SER A 278 24.21 -14.97 1.02
CA SER A 278 23.74 -14.29 -0.19
C SER A 278 22.23 -14.39 -0.47
N LEU A 279 21.47 -15.11 0.35
CA LEU A 279 20.00 -15.27 0.18
C LEU A 279 19.18 -14.80 1.40
N ALA A 280 19.79 -14.05 2.30
CA ALA A 280 19.12 -13.56 3.50
C ALA A 280 17.93 -12.66 3.14
N THR A 281 16.73 -13.01 3.61
CA THR A 281 15.54 -12.17 3.38
C THR A 281 15.68 -10.86 4.15
N PRO A 282 15.47 -9.69 3.51
CA PRO A 282 15.52 -8.38 4.16
C PRO A 282 14.68 -8.33 5.44
N HIS A 283 15.29 -7.88 6.54
CA HIS A 283 14.69 -7.92 7.88
C HIS A 283 14.27 -6.52 8.36
N LYS A 284 15.11 -5.52 8.12
CA LYS A 284 14.89 -4.11 8.47
C LYS A 284 14.50 -3.30 7.24
N ILE A 285 13.98 -2.09 7.46
CA ILE A 285 13.54 -1.19 6.39
C ILE A 285 14.67 -0.98 5.36
N LEU A 286 15.87 -0.67 5.83
CA LEU A 286 17.02 -0.32 4.99
C LEU A 286 17.72 -1.54 4.34
N ASP A 287 17.31 -2.76 4.68
CA ASP A 287 17.84 -3.98 4.05
C ASP A 287 17.22 -4.25 2.67
N HIS A 288 16.17 -3.51 2.30
CA HIS A 288 15.44 -3.74 1.05
C HIS A 288 16.04 -2.92 -0.09
N ASP A 289 15.95 -3.45 -1.31
CA ASP A 289 16.50 -2.82 -2.52
C ASP A 289 15.84 -1.47 -2.79
N ARG A 290 14.53 -1.39 -2.52
CA ARG A 290 13.67 -0.23 -2.82
C ARG A 290 12.88 0.17 -1.60
N VAL A 291 13.14 1.37 -1.10
CA VAL A 291 12.45 1.89 0.07
C VAL A 291 11.78 3.20 -0.30
N ILE A 292 10.47 3.30 -0.03
CA ILE A 292 9.73 4.57 -0.08
C ILE A 292 9.11 4.81 1.30
N LEU A 293 9.40 5.96 1.88
CA LEU A 293 8.80 6.44 3.11
C LEU A 293 7.92 7.63 2.77
N LEU A 294 6.67 7.58 3.18
CA LEU A 294 5.68 8.62 2.91
C LEU A 294 4.84 8.85 4.16
N GLY A 295 4.18 9.99 4.25
CA GLY A 295 3.28 10.24 5.38
C GLY A 295 3.10 11.70 5.71
N ASP A 296 2.32 11.93 6.77
CA ASP A 296 2.34 13.19 7.51
C ASP A 296 3.53 13.16 8.47
N LEU A 297 4.67 13.67 7.98
CA LEU A 297 5.89 13.75 8.76
C LEU A 297 5.89 14.94 9.74
N ASN A 298 4.90 15.83 9.62
CA ASN A 298 4.65 16.94 10.53
C ASN A 298 5.79 17.96 10.71
N TYR A 299 6.87 17.88 9.94
CA TYR A 299 7.93 18.89 9.92
C TYR A 299 7.37 20.24 9.50
N ARG A 300 7.92 21.30 10.10
CA ARG A 300 7.45 22.68 9.95
C ARG A 300 8.53 23.55 9.30
N ILE A 301 8.17 24.80 9.08
CA ILE A 301 9.09 25.82 8.57
C ILE A 301 9.61 26.61 9.77
N SER A 302 10.92 26.67 9.93
CA SER A 302 11.62 27.36 11.02
C SER A 302 11.64 28.88 10.80
N LEU A 303 10.45 29.48 10.64
CA LEU A 303 10.26 30.92 10.47
C LEU A 303 9.06 31.40 11.31
N PRO A 304 9.07 32.68 11.77
CA PRO A 304 7.91 33.27 12.41
C PRO A 304 6.66 33.20 11.52
N GLU A 305 5.50 32.92 12.12
CA GLU A 305 4.25 32.67 11.40
C GLU A 305 3.88 33.76 10.39
N ALA A 306 4.03 35.04 10.78
CA ALA A 306 3.74 36.17 9.90
C ALA A 306 4.66 36.19 8.67
N LYS A 307 5.95 35.89 8.85
CA LYS A 307 6.93 35.81 7.75
C LYS A 307 6.64 34.62 6.86
N THR A 308 6.32 33.47 7.43
CA THR A 308 5.93 32.26 6.67
C THR A 308 4.74 32.56 5.77
N ARG A 309 3.67 33.18 6.29
CA ARG A 309 2.51 33.54 5.46
C ARG A 309 2.84 34.52 4.34
N LEU A 310 3.61 35.56 4.64
CA LEU A 310 4.00 36.55 3.64
C LEU A 310 4.81 35.92 2.50
N LEU A 311 5.70 34.98 2.80
CA LEU A 311 6.44 34.25 1.77
C LEU A 311 5.54 33.30 0.97
N VAL A 312 4.54 32.68 1.62
CA VAL A 312 3.53 31.86 0.93
C VAL A 312 2.69 32.69 -0.04
N GLU A 313 2.24 33.86 0.37
CA GLU A 313 1.48 34.80 -0.47
C GLU A 313 2.30 35.30 -1.67
N ARG A 314 3.62 35.41 -1.52
CA ARG A 314 4.55 35.79 -2.58
C ARG A 314 5.02 34.61 -3.44
N HIS A 315 4.59 33.39 -3.14
CA HIS A 315 5.07 32.17 -3.78
C HIS A 315 6.60 31.99 -3.70
N ASP A 316 7.25 32.52 -2.66
CA ASP A 316 8.70 32.36 -2.44
C ASP A 316 9.00 31.01 -1.78
N TRP A 317 8.83 29.95 -2.56
CA TRP A 317 9.07 28.59 -2.11
C TRP A 317 10.52 28.33 -1.77
N LYS A 318 11.46 29.03 -2.42
CA LYS A 318 12.89 28.85 -2.17
C LYS A 318 13.23 29.22 -0.73
N THR A 319 12.91 30.44 -0.30
CA THR A 319 13.20 30.89 1.06
C THR A 319 12.48 30.03 2.11
N LEU A 320 11.26 29.60 1.83
CA LEU A 320 10.51 28.71 2.73
C LEU A 320 11.17 27.33 2.85
N LEU A 321 11.62 26.73 1.74
CA LEU A 321 12.28 25.43 1.72
C LEU A 321 13.69 25.47 2.32
N ASP A 322 14.40 26.59 2.21
CA ASP A 322 15.69 26.81 2.89
C ASP A 322 15.53 26.80 4.43
N ASN A 323 14.30 26.99 4.92
CA ASN A 323 13.94 26.93 6.34
C ASN A 323 13.03 25.73 6.68
N ASP A 324 12.86 24.76 5.78
CA ASP A 324 12.08 23.55 6.02
C ASP A 324 12.88 22.57 6.90
N GLN A 325 12.30 22.19 8.05
CA GLN A 325 12.98 21.35 9.02
C GLN A 325 13.36 19.96 8.45
N LEU A 326 12.52 19.35 7.60
CA LEU A 326 12.83 18.04 7.02
C LEU A 326 13.98 18.14 6.02
N ARG A 327 14.05 19.19 5.19
CA ARG A 327 15.19 19.39 4.30
C ARG A 327 16.50 19.49 5.06
N GLY A 328 16.49 20.11 6.24
CA GLY A 328 17.61 20.10 7.18
C GLY A 328 18.04 18.67 7.53
N GLU A 329 17.11 17.84 8.00
CA GLU A 329 17.36 16.44 8.42
C GLU A 329 17.79 15.50 7.29
N VAL A 330 17.40 15.79 6.05
CA VAL A 330 17.83 15.03 4.86
C VAL A 330 19.24 15.42 4.44
N SER A 331 19.60 16.70 4.57
CA SER A 331 20.87 17.25 4.07
C SER A 331 22.02 17.17 5.09
N SER A 332 21.71 17.10 6.39
CA SER A 332 22.72 17.11 7.44
C SER A 332 23.43 15.76 7.62
N GLU A 333 24.74 15.81 7.81
CA GLU A 333 25.50 14.65 8.31
C GLU A 333 24.98 14.26 9.71
N GLY A 334 24.62 12.99 9.89
CA GLY A 334 24.02 12.50 11.14
C GLY A 334 22.53 12.82 11.33
N GLY A 335 21.89 13.53 10.38
CA GLY A 335 20.44 13.74 10.38
C GLY A 335 19.65 12.43 10.31
N THR A 336 18.42 12.42 10.85
CA THR A 336 17.61 11.19 10.93
C THR A 336 17.30 10.60 9.55
N PHE A 337 17.22 11.46 8.54
CA PHE A 337 16.95 11.11 7.14
C PHE A 337 18.20 11.22 6.26
N ASN A 338 19.40 11.15 6.84
CA ASN A 338 20.63 11.09 6.06
C ASN A 338 20.62 9.90 5.07
N GLY A 339 20.98 10.18 3.81
CA GLY A 339 21.02 9.18 2.73
C GLY A 339 19.66 8.87 2.10
N TRP A 340 18.61 9.58 2.50
CA TRP A 340 17.32 9.58 1.79
C TRP A 340 17.29 10.65 0.70
N ASN A 341 16.43 10.45 -0.28
CA ASN A 341 16.21 11.40 -1.37
C ASN A 341 14.78 11.95 -1.29
N GLU A 342 14.61 13.21 -1.66
CA GLU A 342 13.32 13.85 -1.85
C GLU A 342 13.32 14.67 -3.14
N GLY A 343 12.16 14.75 -3.80
CA GLY A 343 11.98 15.50 -5.04
C GLY A 343 12.01 16.99 -4.82
N ALA A 344 12.28 17.74 -5.88
CA ALA A 344 12.08 19.18 -5.85
C ALA A 344 10.60 19.49 -5.56
N ILE A 345 10.35 20.20 -4.47
CA ILE A 345 9.01 20.68 -4.11
C ILE A 345 8.77 21.98 -4.88
N THR A 346 7.79 21.95 -5.78
CA THR A 346 7.36 23.09 -6.60
C THR A 346 5.92 23.51 -6.33
N PHE A 347 5.30 22.94 -5.29
CA PHE A 347 3.92 23.15 -4.91
C PHE A 347 3.80 23.84 -3.54
N SER A 348 2.69 24.54 -3.32
CA SER A 348 2.40 25.23 -2.06
C SER A 348 2.35 24.30 -0.84
N PRO A 349 2.60 24.81 0.38
CA PRO A 349 2.42 24.06 1.62
C PRO A 349 1.09 23.29 1.69
N THR A 350 1.13 22.08 2.22
CA THR A 350 -0.02 21.15 2.22
C THR A 350 -0.88 21.27 3.47
N TYR A 351 -0.41 22.00 4.48
CA TYR A 351 -1.05 22.20 5.77
C TYR A 351 -0.88 23.66 6.21
N LYS A 352 -1.76 24.30 7.01
CA LYS A 352 -3.10 23.87 7.43
C LYS A 352 -4.16 24.69 6.71
N TYR A 353 -5.13 24.05 6.08
CA TYR A 353 -6.24 24.71 5.41
C TYR A 353 -7.51 24.77 6.28
N HIS A 354 -8.41 25.70 5.98
CA HIS A 354 -9.81 25.55 6.35
C HIS A 354 -10.44 24.44 5.50
N ARG A 355 -11.30 23.61 6.10
CA ARG A 355 -12.02 22.57 5.36
C ARG A 355 -12.90 23.19 4.27
N ASN A 356 -13.03 22.51 3.14
CA ASN A 356 -13.81 22.99 1.99
C ASN A 356 -13.36 24.36 1.45
N SER A 357 -12.12 24.78 1.72
CA SER A 357 -11.59 26.08 1.34
C SER A 357 -10.11 25.97 0.93
N ASP A 358 -9.66 26.88 0.07
CA ASP A 358 -8.24 27.07 -0.28
C ASP A 358 -7.53 28.08 0.63
N ALA A 359 -8.25 28.66 1.60
CA ALA A 359 -7.67 29.55 2.58
C ALA A 359 -6.91 28.77 3.67
N TYR A 360 -5.67 29.18 3.93
CA TYR A 360 -4.92 28.69 5.09
C TYR A 360 -5.59 29.11 6.41
N TYR A 361 -5.58 28.21 7.38
CA TYR A 361 -6.12 28.44 8.71
C TYR A 361 -5.46 29.64 9.39
N GLY A 362 -6.26 30.55 9.94
CA GLY A 362 -5.78 31.76 10.60
C GLY A 362 -5.41 32.92 9.66
N CYS A 363 -5.91 32.93 8.41
CA CYS A 363 -5.87 34.11 7.58
C CYS A 363 -6.80 35.21 8.16
N ALA A 364 -6.42 36.48 8.03
CA ALA A 364 -7.18 37.59 8.60
C ALA A 364 -8.57 37.80 7.96
N GLN A 365 -8.80 37.21 6.79
CA GLN A 365 -10.03 37.36 6.00
C GLN A 365 -11.21 36.52 6.53
N LEU A 366 -10.97 35.48 7.36
CA LEU A 366 -12.01 34.59 7.88
C LEU A 366 -12.10 34.54 9.41
N GLY A 367 -11.29 35.32 10.15
CA GLY A 367 -11.21 35.24 11.61
C GLY A 367 -11.92 36.37 12.36
N SER A 368 -12.81 36.03 13.29
CA SER A 368 -13.25 36.96 14.35
C SER A 368 -12.06 37.33 15.25
N LYS A 369 -12.05 38.54 15.83
CA LYS A 369 -10.95 39.14 16.63
C LYS A 369 -10.36 38.25 17.76
N GLY A 370 -11.03 37.16 18.15
CA GLY A 370 -10.57 36.19 19.15
C GLY A 370 -9.66 35.04 18.65
N ASP A 371 -9.44 34.87 17.34
CA ASP A 371 -8.74 33.69 16.79
C ASP A 371 -7.20 33.85 16.67
N LYS A 372 -6.65 34.98 17.16
CA LYS A 372 -5.20 35.28 17.12
C LYS A 372 -4.35 34.25 17.88
N LEU A 373 -4.89 33.57 18.89
CA LEU A 373 -4.18 32.57 19.71
C LEU A 373 -4.07 31.18 19.05
N LYS A 374 -4.75 30.92 17.93
CA LYS A 374 -4.82 29.57 17.30
C LYS A 374 -4.18 29.51 15.92
N ARG A 375 -3.48 30.55 15.47
CA ARG A 375 -2.90 30.59 14.13
C ARG A 375 -1.83 29.51 13.97
N ARG A 376 -1.93 28.73 12.90
CA ARG A 376 -0.89 27.76 12.50
C ARG A 376 -0.24 28.24 11.21
N ALA A 377 1.08 28.33 11.21
CA ALA A 377 1.84 28.66 10.02
C ALA A 377 1.66 27.56 8.96
N PRO A 378 1.54 27.91 7.67
CA PRO A 378 1.58 26.93 6.60
C PRO A 378 2.89 26.10 6.62
N ALA A 379 2.81 24.81 6.29
CA ALA A 379 3.94 23.88 6.25
C ALA A 379 3.75 22.74 5.25
N TRP A 380 4.85 22.16 4.77
CA TRP A 380 4.87 20.89 4.03
C TRP A 380 4.98 19.71 4.99
N CYS A 381 3.85 19.36 5.60
CA CYS A 381 3.77 18.23 6.53
C CYS A 381 3.77 16.87 5.79
N ASP A 382 3.17 16.82 4.61
CA ASP A 382 2.92 15.60 3.84
C ASP A 382 4.05 15.39 2.82
N ARG A 383 4.82 14.29 2.94
CA ARG A 383 6.10 14.11 2.23
C ARG A 383 6.28 12.71 1.68
N VAL A 384 7.11 12.58 0.63
CA VAL A 384 7.53 11.29 0.05
C VAL A 384 9.04 11.30 -0.16
N LEU A 385 9.73 10.41 0.58
CA LEU A 385 11.16 10.17 0.50
C LEU A 385 11.43 8.77 -0.04
N TRP A 386 12.60 8.57 -0.64
CA TRP A 386 13.01 7.26 -1.11
C TRP A 386 14.50 6.98 -0.94
N ARG A 387 14.84 5.69 -0.92
CA ARG A 387 16.21 5.19 -0.85
C ARG A 387 16.33 3.88 -1.65
N GLY A 388 17.53 3.66 -2.19
CA GLY A 388 17.86 2.49 -3.01
C GLY A 388 18.02 2.84 -4.49
N ALA A 389 18.95 2.15 -5.16
CA ALA A 389 19.21 2.32 -6.59
C ALA A 389 18.03 1.83 -7.43
N GLY A 390 17.80 2.37 -8.63
CA GLY A 390 16.72 1.93 -9.52
C GLY A 390 15.32 2.49 -9.18
N LEU A 391 15.23 3.44 -8.25
CA LEU A 391 14.10 4.37 -8.12
C LEU A 391 14.49 5.72 -8.72
N ARG A 392 13.76 6.15 -9.75
CA ARG A 392 13.88 7.50 -10.28
C ARG A 392 12.55 8.20 -10.18
N GLN A 393 12.46 9.20 -9.32
CA GLN A 393 11.25 10.02 -9.23
C GLN A 393 11.08 10.81 -10.53
N THR A 394 9.87 10.79 -11.07
CA THR A 394 9.47 11.40 -12.35
C THR A 394 8.43 12.49 -12.17
N ARG A 395 7.72 12.49 -11.03
CA ARG A 395 6.70 13.48 -10.67
C ARG A 395 6.68 13.62 -9.16
N TYR A 396 6.49 14.84 -8.67
CA TYR A 396 6.23 15.14 -7.27
C TYR A 396 5.37 16.40 -7.17
N ASP A 397 4.10 16.24 -6.81
CA ASP A 397 3.16 17.37 -6.71
C ASP A 397 2.07 17.09 -5.65
N ARG A 398 1.12 18.03 -5.53
CA ARG A 398 -0.06 17.90 -4.66
C ARG A 398 -1.36 17.88 -5.46
N CYS A 399 -2.42 17.44 -4.82
CA CYS A 399 -3.80 17.51 -5.33
C CYS A 399 -4.59 18.57 -4.56
N GLU A 400 -5.66 19.08 -5.17
CA GLU A 400 -6.48 20.18 -4.63
C GLU A 400 -7.74 19.72 -3.88
N SER A 401 -7.79 18.47 -3.44
CA SER A 401 -8.91 17.96 -2.64
C SER A 401 -9.07 18.76 -1.35
N ARG A 402 -10.30 19.22 -1.08
CA ARG A 402 -10.63 20.10 0.06
C ARG A 402 -11.30 19.37 1.23
N LEU A 403 -11.37 18.04 1.17
CA LEU A 403 -12.02 17.19 2.18
C LEU A 403 -11.36 17.34 3.57
N SER A 404 -10.04 17.56 3.58
CA SER A 404 -9.22 17.66 4.79
C SER A 404 -8.59 19.06 4.93
N ASP A 405 -8.07 19.36 6.13
CA ASP A 405 -7.18 20.50 6.35
C ASP A 405 -5.76 20.25 5.79
N HIS A 406 -5.51 19.06 5.22
CA HIS A 406 -4.34 18.72 4.42
C HIS A 406 -4.69 18.50 2.95
N ARG A 407 -3.73 18.80 2.08
CA ARG A 407 -3.77 18.51 0.64
C ARG A 407 -3.01 17.21 0.34
N PRO A 408 -3.58 16.25 -0.42
CA PRO A 408 -2.89 15.02 -0.76
C PRO A 408 -1.61 15.29 -1.55
N VAL A 409 -0.54 14.53 -1.27
CA VAL A 409 0.74 14.61 -2.00
C VAL A 409 0.94 13.33 -2.80
N ARG A 410 1.38 13.45 -4.04
CA ARG A 410 1.63 12.31 -4.94
C ARG A 410 3.01 12.39 -5.59
N ALA A 411 3.60 11.22 -5.76
CA ALA A 411 4.87 11.02 -6.42
C ALA A 411 4.77 9.86 -7.41
N ALA A 412 5.45 9.98 -8.55
CA ALA A 412 5.57 8.90 -9.52
C ALA A 412 7.03 8.51 -9.70
N PHE A 413 7.29 7.22 -9.84
CA PHE A 413 8.63 6.66 -10.00
C PHE A 413 8.71 5.77 -11.23
N ALA A 414 9.80 5.91 -11.98
CA ALA A 414 10.29 4.83 -12.83
C ALA A 414 11.10 3.87 -11.96
N VAL A 415 10.74 2.59 -12.02
CA VAL A 415 11.25 1.55 -11.11
C VAL A 415 11.86 0.42 -11.92
N GLU A 416 13.11 0.09 -11.64
CA GLU A 416 13.81 -1.03 -12.29
C GLU A 416 13.62 -2.32 -11.48
N VAL A 417 13.30 -3.46 -12.05
CA VAL A 417 13.08 -4.69 -11.27
C VAL A 417 13.84 -5.82 -11.92
N ASP A 418 14.66 -6.47 -11.12
CA ASP A 418 15.46 -7.59 -11.57
C ASP A 418 14.58 -8.84 -11.71
N ALA A 419 14.80 -9.52 -12.83
CA ALA A 419 14.16 -10.77 -13.17
C ALA A 419 15.24 -11.78 -13.58
N PRO A 420 15.09 -13.05 -13.18
CA PRO A 420 16.00 -14.08 -13.61
C PRO A 420 15.88 -14.22 -15.13
N TRP A 421 17.01 -14.39 -15.82
CA TRP A 421 16.98 -14.80 -17.23
C TRP A 421 16.33 -16.21 -17.30
N ASN A 422 15.54 -16.43 -18.35
CA ASN A 422 14.54 -17.50 -18.47
C ASN A 422 14.96 -18.92 -18.01
N LEU A 423 14.03 -19.55 -17.28
CA LEU A 423 13.66 -20.95 -17.50
C LEU A 423 12.14 -21.12 -17.73
N ASN A 424 11.42 -20.13 -18.31
CA ASN A 424 10.00 -20.31 -18.65
C ASN A 424 9.53 -19.46 -19.85
N SER A 425 10.27 -19.53 -20.95
CA SER A 425 9.69 -19.30 -22.28
C SER A 425 8.71 -20.43 -22.70
N LEU A 426 8.47 -21.47 -21.89
CA LEU A 426 7.68 -22.65 -22.30
C LEU A 426 6.70 -23.26 -21.27
N ARG A 427 6.41 -22.65 -20.10
CA ARG A 427 5.27 -23.09 -19.27
C ARG A 427 4.06 -22.15 -19.24
N SER A 428 4.17 -20.93 -19.77
CA SER A 428 3.04 -19.99 -19.82
C SER A 428 2.24 -20.01 -21.11
N PHE A 429 2.46 -20.98 -22.00
CA PHE A 429 1.68 -21.14 -23.25
C PHE A 429 0.79 -22.38 -23.28
N PHE A 430 0.94 -23.33 -22.35
CA PHE A 430 0.09 -24.53 -22.26
C PHE A 430 -0.44 -24.70 -20.84
N LEU A 431 -1.37 -23.85 -20.41
CA LEU A 431 -2.35 -24.14 -19.34
C LEU A 431 -3.48 -23.10 -19.43
N SER A 432 -3.93 -22.85 -20.67
CA SER A 432 -5.26 -22.27 -20.93
C SER A 432 -6.17 -23.46 -21.25
N GLU A 433 -7.21 -23.64 -20.44
CA GLU A 433 -8.45 -24.32 -20.81
C GLU A 433 -8.31 -25.62 -21.63
N ARG A 434 -7.90 -26.71 -20.98
CA ARG A 434 -8.21 -28.09 -21.42
C ARG A 434 -7.71 -29.05 -20.35
N PHE A 435 -8.48 -29.24 -19.29
CA PHE A 435 -8.58 -30.48 -18.51
C PHE A 435 -9.60 -30.24 -17.39
N ASP A 436 -10.86 -30.13 -17.80
CA ASP A 436 -12.02 -30.42 -16.96
C ASP A 436 -13.18 -30.69 -17.90
N ASP A 437 -13.08 -31.80 -18.64
CA ASP A 437 -14.20 -32.50 -19.27
C ASP A 437 -13.66 -33.74 -19.99
N ARG A 438 -13.48 -34.82 -19.23
CA ARG A 438 -13.64 -36.23 -19.66
C ARG A 438 -13.23 -37.17 -18.53
N ALA A 439 -14.10 -37.27 -17.55
CA ALA A 439 -14.27 -38.46 -16.73
C ALA A 439 -15.76 -38.70 -16.48
N LYS A 440 -16.52 -38.81 -17.58
CA LYS A 440 -17.80 -39.53 -17.58
C LYS A 440 -17.65 -40.67 -18.58
N GLY A 441 -17.38 -41.86 -18.06
CA GLY A 441 -17.49 -43.08 -18.85
C GLY A 441 -18.95 -43.31 -19.21
N PRO A 442 -19.26 -43.73 -20.45
CA PRO A 442 -20.56 -44.31 -20.75
C PRO A 442 -20.47 -45.82 -20.48
N ALA A 443 -21.24 -46.29 -19.52
CA ALA A 443 -21.54 -47.72 -19.40
C ALA A 443 -23.04 -47.83 -19.15
N ASP A 444 -23.81 -47.77 -20.23
CA ASP A 444 -25.16 -48.32 -20.28
C ASP A 444 -25.50 -48.69 -21.73
N GLY A 445 -25.93 -49.94 -21.89
CA GLY A 445 -26.52 -50.48 -23.11
C GLY A 445 -25.75 -51.67 -23.69
N LEU A 446 -26.14 -52.90 -23.34
CA LEU A 446 -27.01 -53.68 -24.22
C LEU A 446 -27.58 -54.91 -23.50
N PHE A 447 -28.90 -54.98 -23.51
CA PHE A 447 -29.76 -56.07 -23.05
C PHE A 447 -29.48 -57.37 -23.82
N LEU A 448 -29.35 -58.47 -23.06
CA LEU A 448 -29.56 -59.83 -23.54
C LEU A 448 -31.04 -60.20 -23.31
N LEU A 449 -31.74 -60.52 -24.40
CA LEU A 449 -32.98 -61.30 -24.38
C LEU A 449 -32.60 -62.79 -24.38
N ARG A 450 -33.01 -63.55 -23.36
CA ARG A 450 -33.56 -64.90 -23.56
C ARG A 450 -34.19 -65.49 -22.30
N GLU A 451 -35.48 -65.77 -22.45
CA GLU A 451 -36.23 -66.98 -22.06
C GLU A 451 -36.24 -67.46 -20.60
N ASP A 452 -37.46 -67.35 -20.05
CA ASP A 452 -38.24 -68.38 -19.35
C ASP A 452 -38.14 -68.54 -17.83
N ASP A 453 -39.19 -67.98 -17.21
CA ASP A 453 -40.09 -68.58 -16.21
C ASP A 453 -39.67 -69.92 -15.59
N HIS A 454 -39.63 -69.95 -14.25
CA HIS A 454 -40.53 -70.79 -13.46
C HIS A 454 -40.47 -70.42 -11.96
N THR A 455 -41.63 -69.97 -11.45
CA THR A 455 -42.23 -70.30 -10.14
C THR A 455 -41.40 -70.16 -8.86
N ALA A 456 -41.81 -69.25 -7.96
CA ALA A 456 -42.60 -69.59 -6.76
C ALA A 456 -42.56 -68.50 -5.67
N ALA A 457 -43.77 -68.00 -5.38
CA ALA A 457 -44.33 -67.68 -4.06
C ALA A 457 -43.52 -66.87 -3.02
N SER A 458 -44.02 -65.65 -2.83
CA SER A 458 -44.05 -64.86 -1.60
C SER A 458 -44.37 -65.66 -0.33
N ALA A 459 -43.61 -65.42 0.75
CA ALA A 459 -44.10 -65.24 2.12
C ALA A 459 -42.95 -64.62 2.95
N ARG A 460 -43.02 -63.34 3.34
CA ARG A 460 -43.73 -62.75 4.50
C ARG A 460 -42.98 -62.90 5.84
N TYR A 461 -42.74 -61.74 6.46
CA TYR A 461 -42.50 -61.44 7.89
C TYR A 461 -41.19 -61.98 8.49
N ALA A 462 -40.55 -61.40 9.49
CA ALA A 462 -40.55 -60.08 10.15
C ALA A 462 -39.46 -60.21 11.26
N GLU A 463 -38.91 -59.06 11.67
CA GLU A 463 -38.34 -58.77 12.99
C GLU A 463 -37.04 -59.44 13.48
N ASP A 464 -36.06 -58.56 13.73
CA ASP A 464 -35.27 -58.38 14.96
C ASP A 464 -34.72 -59.62 15.70
N VAL A 465 -33.38 -59.74 15.72
CA VAL A 465 -32.51 -59.48 16.89
C VAL A 465 -31.14 -59.02 16.41
#